data_AF-A0A1F9L4S0-F1
#
_entry.id   AF-A0A1F9L4S0-F1
#
_cell.length_a   1.000
_cell.length_b   1.000
_cell.length_c   1.000
_cell.angle_alpha   90.00
_cell.angle_beta   90.00
_cell.angle_gamma   90.00
#
_symmetry.space_group_name_H-M   'P 1'
#
loop_
_entity.id
_entity.type
_entity.pdbx_description
1 polymer ?
#
loop_
_entity_poly.entity_id
_entity_poly.type
_entity_poly.pdbx_seq_one_letter_code
_entity_poly.pdbx_strand_id
1 'polypeptide(L)' 'MKYRAVMKQVDGWWIGWLVDLPGVNGQEKTQEKLLDSLRIGAEEMLATEIPFTPGCIMTVVNVPDHACLA' A
#
# COMPACT_ATOMS: atom_id res chain seq x y z
N MET A 1 -12.11 -6.99 10.42
CA MET A 1 -12.58 -5.74 9.77
C MET A 1 -12.72 -5.99 8.27
N LYS A 2 -13.35 -5.09 7.51
CA LYS A 2 -13.47 -5.23 6.03
C LYS A 2 -12.90 -3.96 5.38
N TYR A 3 -12.07 -4.14 4.37
CA TYR A 3 -11.45 -3.08 3.61
C TYR A 3 -11.77 -3.25 2.13
N ARG A 4 -11.94 -2.13 1.41
CA ARG A 4 -12.14 -2.12 -0.04
C ARG A 4 -10.79 -2.11 -0.74
N ALA A 5 -10.61 -3.03 -1.69
CA ALA A 5 -9.44 -3.10 -2.54
C ALA A 5 -9.80 -2.66 -3.97
N VAL A 6 -8.94 -1.84 -4.57
CA VAL A 6 -8.90 -1.68 -6.04
C VAL A 6 -7.82 -2.61 -6.55
N MET A 7 -8.12 -3.40 -7.58
CA MET A 7 -7.21 -4.40 -8.13
C MET A 7 -7.26 -4.36 -9.65
N LYS A 8 -6.11 -4.54 -10.30
CA LYS A 8 -5.98 -4.57 -11.76
C LYS A 8 -4.96 -5.62 -12.16
N GLN A 9 -5.22 -6.32 -13.28
CA GLN A 9 -4.22 -7.17 -13.91
C GLN A 9 -3.45 -6.39 -15.00
N VAL A 10 -2.12 -6.45 -14.97
CA VAL A 10 -1.20 -5.82 -15.92
C VAL A 10 -0.07 -6.80 -16.23
N ASP A 11 0.16 -7.12 -17.50
CA ASP A 11 1.27 -7.98 -17.97
C ASP A 11 1.44 -9.29 -17.19
N GLY A 12 0.32 -9.95 -16.89
CA GLY A 12 0.30 -11.22 -16.14
C GLY A 12 0.56 -11.09 -14.63
N TRP A 13 0.47 -9.87 -14.08
CA TRP A 13 0.51 -9.58 -12.64
C TRP A 13 -0.78 -8.94 -12.18
N TRP A 14 -1.20 -9.25 -10.96
CA TRP A 14 -2.23 -8.52 -10.24
C TRP A 14 -1.59 -7.45 -9.37
N ILE A 15 -2.09 -6.23 -9.42
CA ILE A 15 -1.65 -5.09 -8.60
C ILE A 15 -2.86 -4.56 -7.85
N GLY A 16 -2.71 -4.22 -6.57
CA GLY A 16 -3.82 -3.69 -5.78
C GLY A 16 -3.45 -2.79 -4.63
N TRP A 17 -4.46 -2.06 -4.14
CA TRP A 17 -4.38 -1.06 -3.08
C TRP A 17 -5.61 -1.15 -2.18
N LEU A 18 -5.44 -0.99 -0.87
CA LEU A 18 -6.55 -0.77 0.04
C LEU A 18 -6.93 0.72 0.05
N VAL A 19 -8.16 1.02 -0.36
CA VAL A 19 -8.68 2.40 -0.41
C VAL A 19 -8.87 2.98 0.99
N ASP A 20 -9.32 2.13 1.90
CA ASP A 20 -9.64 2.49 3.28
C ASP A 20 -8.41 2.50 4.20
N LEU A 21 -7.27 1.97 3.72
CA LEU A 21 -6.00 1.97 4.44
C LEU A 21 -4.86 2.37 3.47
N PRO A 22 -4.76 3.67 3.12
CA PRO A 22 -3.75 4.16 2.21
C PRO A 22 -2.33 3.80 2.68
N GLY A 23 -1.48 3.37 1.75
CA GLY A 23 -0.13 2.87 2.05
C GLY A 23 -0.02 1.34 2.05
N VAL A 24 -1.14 0.61 2.16
CA VAL A 24 -1.15 -0.84 1.95
C VAL A 24 -1.44 -1.14 0.48
N ASN A 25 -0.43 -1.69 -0.20
CA ASN A 25 -0.46 -2.07 -1.60
C ASN A 25 0.25 -3.40 -1.80
N GLY A 26 0.05 -4.03 -2.96
CA GLY A 26 0.69 -5.31 -3.27
C GLY A 26 0.67 -5.62 -4.76
N GLN A 27 1.53 -6.55 -5.16
CA GLN A 27 1.57 -7.10 -6.51
C GLN A 27 1.90 -8.60 -6.47
N GLU A 28 1.09 -9.42 -7.15
CA GLU A 28 1.21 -10.88 -7.12
C GLU A 28 0.86 -11.53 -8.46
N LYS A 29 1.21 -12.82 -8.60
CA LYS A 29 0.92 -13.58 -9.83
C LYS A 29 -0.54 -14.01 -10.00
N THR A 30 -1.28 -14.13 -8.90
CA THR A 30 -2.71 -14.49 -8.92
C THR A 30 -3.52 -13.53 -8.07
N GLN A 31 -4.82 -13.47 -8.34
CA GLN A 31 -5.74 -12.61 -7.61
C GLN A 31 -5.81 -13.01 -6.12
N GLU A 32 -5.84 -14.31 -5.83
CA GLU A 32 -5.91 -14.86 -4.48
C GLU A 32 -4.67 -14.48 -3.67
N LYS A 33 -3.48 -14.64 -4.27
CA LYS A 33 -2.23 -14.22 -3.62
C LYS A 33 -2.22 -12.73 -3.35
N LEU A 34 -2.70 -11.91 -4.29
CA LEU A 34 -2.79 -10.46 -4.05
C LEU A 34 -3.70 -10.15 -2.86
N LEU A 35 -4.85 -10.82 -2.74
CA LEU A 35 -5.74 -10.64 -1.59
C LEU A 35 -5.07 -11.04 -0.28
N ASP A 36 -4.30 -12.14 -0.27
CA ASP A 36 -3.52 -12.55 0.90
C ASP A 36 -2.45 -11.53 1.27
N SER A 37 -1.66 -11.06 0.31
CA SER A 37 -0.63 -10.05 0.53
C SER A 37 -1.22 -8.73 1.04
N LEU A 38 -2.36 -8.29 0.50
CA LEU A 38 -3.07 -7.09 0.98
C LEU A 38 -3.60 -7.27 2.41
N ARG A 39 -4.11 -8.46 2.75
CA ARG A 39 -4.57 -8.76 4.11
C ARG A 39 -3.41 -8.76 5.10
N ILE A 40 -2.30 -9.44 4.79
CA ILE A 40 -1.10 -9.47 5.63
C ILE A 40 -0.56 -8.06 5.83
N GLY A 41 -0.41 -7.28 4.75
CA GLY A 41 0.07 -5.91 4.83
C GLY A 41 -0.84 -5.00 5.67
N ALA A 42 -2.16 -5.23 5.65
CA ALA A 42 -3.10 -4.51 6.52
C ALA A 42 -2.97 -4.93 8.00
N GLU A 43 -2.85 -6.22 8.27
CA GLU A 43 -2.63 -6.75 9.63
C GLU A 43 -1.35 -6.17 10.22
N GLU A 44 -0.25 -6.17 9.45
CA GLU A 44 1.03 -5.59 9.86
C GLU A 44 0.92 -4.09 10.06
N MET A 45 0.37 -3.33 9.11
CA MET A 45 0.20 -1.87 9.24
C MET A 45 -0.59 -1.47 10.50
N LEU A 46 -1.64 -2.22 10.84
CA LEU A 46 -2.49 -1.93 12.00
C LEU A 46 -1.85 -2.34 13.33
N ALA A 47 -0.99 -3.36 13.31
CA ALA A 47 -0.30 -3.86 14.50
C ALA A 47 1.06 -3.18 14.73
N THR A 48 1.65 -2.58 13.69
CA THR A 48 2.99 -2.00 13.75
C THR A 48 2.96 -0.66 14.47
N GLU A 49 3.59 -0.62 15.63
CA GLU A 49 4.03 0.62 16.24
C GLU A 49 5.35 1.05 15.59
N ILE A 50 5.45 2.28 15.10
CA ILE A 50 6.72 2.84 14.61
C ILE A 50 7.35 3.63 15.76
N PRO A 51 8.31 3.06 16.51
CA PRO A 51 8.91 3.76 17.64
C PRO A 51 9.83 4.87 17.10
N PHE A 52 9.54 6.11 17.48
CA PHE A 52 10.38 7.25 17.15
C PHE A 52 11.47 7.41 18.22
N THR A 53 12.61 6.73 17.99
CA THR A 53 13.74 6.65 18.93
C THR A 53 14.84 7.67 18.62
N PRO A 54 15.81 7.91 19.53
CA PRO A 54 16.90 8.84 19.27
C PRO A 54 17.67 8.48 17.98
N GLY A 55 17.74 9.45 17.05
CA GLY A 55 18.34 9.27 15.73
C GLY A 55 17.34 9.11 14.59
N CYS A 56 16.05 8.90 14.89
CA CYS A 56 15.00 8.98 13.87
C CYS A 56 14.83 10.43 13.37
N ILE A 57 14.69 10.59 12.05
CA ILE A 57 14.40 11.87 11.40
C ILE A 57 13.04 11.75 10.72
N MET A 58 12.13 12.66 11.03
CA MET A 58 10.91 12.86 10.27
C MET A 58 11.12 14.08 9.37
N THR A 59 10.81 13.94 8.09
CA THR A 59 10.93 15.02 7.10
C THR A 59 9.75 15.01 6.15
N VAL A 60 9.52 16.12 5.47
CA VAL A 60 8.50 16.25 4.43
C VAL A 60 9.14 15.92 3.08
N VAL A 61 8.53 14.98 2.36
CA VAL A 61 8.89 14.67 0.98
C VAL A 61 7.93 15.42 0.04
N ASN A 62 8.46 16.41 -0.69
CA ASN A 62 7.69 17.14 -1.68
C ASN A 62 7.63 16.32 -2.97
N VAL A 63 6.44 15.85 -3.35
CA VAL A 63 6.20 15.24 -4.65
C VAL A 63 5.66 16.33 -5.58
N PRO A 64 6.35 16.68 -6.68
CA PRO A 64 5.84 17.67 -7.62
C PRO A 64 4.54 17.18 -8.25
N ASP A 65 3.59 18.09 -8.44
CA ASP A 65 2.32 17.76 -9.06
C ASP A 65 2.52 17.51 -10.56
N HIS A 66 2.34 16.26 -10.98
CA HIS A 66 2.41 15.86 -12.38
C HIS A 66 1.04 15.93 -13.08
N ALA A 67 -0.05 16.28 -12.37
CA ALA A 67 -1.38 16.40 -12.96
C ALA A 67 -1.53 17.60 -13.93
N CYS A 68 -0.48 18.40 -14.10
CA CYS A 68 -0.46 19.57 -15.00
C CYS A 68 0.53 19.41 -16.18
N LEU A 69 0.91 18.18 -16.54
CA LEU A 69 1.59 17.89 -17.81
C LEU A 69 0.57 17.29 -18.79
N ALA A 70 -0.30 18.17 -19.31
CA ALA A 70 -1.07 17.92 -20.52
C ALA A 70 -0.24 18.24 -21.75
#